data_AF-B9L849-F1
#
_entry.id   AF-B9L849-F1
#
_cell.length_a   1.000
_cell.length_b   1.000
_cell.length_c   1.000
_cell.angle_alpha   90.00
_cell.angle_beta   90.00
_cell.angle_gamma   90.00
#
_symmetry.space_group_name_H-M   'P 1'
#
loop_
_entity.id
_entity.type
_entity.pdbx_description
1 polymer ?
#
loop_
_entity_poly.entity_id
_entity_poly.type
_entity_poly.pdbx_seq_one_letter_code
_entity_poly.pdbx_strand_id
1 'polypeptide(L)'
;MKKLAILGLGAALLFGASSDDINKKLDLLLQKIEQLEKKVDKKDAEIEELKKEIKVQQKEIKKSNEEVKKEVKTQLAVKSCKKIKVVNMKYKYHDEVIPYYDITVTLKNEYPKKITYLSGNLYVEDKDKVKIFKDFIQRDVDLPVGGEITIKKTHQLNSDLEQYLKDEKPENLHIYFEVIRADFADGTNIECGIF
;
A
#
# COMPACT_ATOMS: atom_id res chain seq x y z
N MET A 1 -45.68 -9.23 -10.28
CA MET A 1 -46.94 -10.01 -10.31
C MET A 1 -47.19 -10.67 -8.96
N LYS A 2 -48.18 -10.19 -8.19
CA LYS A 2 -49.18 -10.98 -7.43
C LYS A 2 -49.89 -10.10 -6.39
N LYS A 3 -51.12 -9.75 -6.74
CA LYS A 3 -52.34 -9.60 -5.92
C LYS A 3 -52.23 -8.87 -4.56
N LEU A 4 -52.75 -7.65 -4.51
CA LEU A 4 -53.43 -7.15 -3.32
C LEU A 4 -54.92 -7.04 -3.64
N ALA A 5 -55.69 -7.83 -2.89
CA ALA A 5 -57.10 -8.07 -3.09
C ALA A 5 -57.93 -6.88 -2.63
N ILE A 6 -58.88 -6.50 -3.48
CA ILE A 6 -60.06 -5.71 -3.14
C ILE A 6 -61.01 -6.64 -2.39
N LEU A 7 -61.59 -6.16 -1.27
CA LEU A 7 -62.99 -6.30 -0.84
C LEU A 7 -63.11 -6.48 0.68
N GLY A 8 -63.82 -5.53 1.29
CA GLY A 8 -64.24 -5.55 2.68
C GLY A 8 -65.15 -4.36 2.99
N LEU A 9 -66.19 -4.17 2.16
CA LEU A 9 -67.32 -3.29 2.45
C LEU A 9 -68.12 -3.90 3.61
N GLY A 10 -67.91 -3.37 4.81
CA GLY A 10 -68.78 -3.58 5.97
C GLY A 10 -69.56 -2.30 6.24
N ALA A 11 -70.76 -2.22 5.67
CA ALA A 11 -71.68 -1.10 5.83
C ALA A 11 -72.26 -1.04 7.24
N ALA A 12 -72.25 0.15 7.85
CA ALA A 12 -73.33 0.65 8.70
C ALA A 12 -73.05 2.12 9.08
N LEU A 13 -73.41 3.04 8.20
CA LEU A 13 -73.73 4.41 8.61
C LEU A 13 -75.13 4.72 8.11
N LEU A 14 -76.12 4.34 8.92
CA LEU A 14 -77.42 4.96 8.92
C LEU A 14 -77.24 6.40 9.37
N PHE A 15 -77.12 7.33 8.42
CA PHE A 15 -77.41 8.74 8.67
C PHE A 15 -78.08 9.30 7.42
N GLY A 16 -79.32 9.77 7.61
CA GLY A 16 -79.96 10.66 6.66
C GLY A 16 -79.09 11.90 6.52
N ALA A 17 -78.34 11.96 5.44
CA ALA A 17 -77.62 13.14 4.99
C ALA A 17 -78.25 13.55 3.66
N SER A 18 -78.70 14.79 3.59
CA SER A 18 -79.10 15.41 2.32
C SER A 18 -77.96 15.29 1.31
N SER A 19 -78.29 15.20 0.02
CA SER A 19 -77.33 15.00 -1.08
C SER A 19 -76.14 15.96 -1.05
N ASP A 20 -76.32 17.15 -0.47
CA ASP A 20 -75.30 18.18 -0.32
C ASP A 20 -74.18 17.81 0.67
N ASP A 21 -74.48 17.10 1.76
CA ASP A 21 -73.45 16.72 2.75
C ASP A 21 -72.61 15.51 2.27
N ILE A 22 -73.21 14.65 1.44
CA ILE A 22 -72.52 13.54 0.76
C ILE A 22 -71.56 14.08 -0.30
N ASN A 23 -72.01 15.05 -1.12
CA ASN A 23 -71.17 15.66 -2.16
C ASN A 23 -69.98 16.43 -1.57
N LYS A 24 -70.18 17.16 -0.46
CA LYS A 24 -69.07 17.86 0.23
C LYS A 24 -68.02 16.92 0.82
N LYS A 25 -68.44 15.77 1.37
CA LYS A 25 -67.52 14.74 1.89
C LYS A 25 -66.74 14.05 0.77
N LEU A 26 -67.37 13.85 -0.39
CA LEU A 26 -66.73 13.26 -1.57
C LEU A 26 -65.68 14.22 -2.17
N ASP A 27 -66.00 15.51 -2.29
CA ASP A 27 -65.04 16.54 -2.74
C ASP A 27 -63.83 16.64 -1.82
N LEU A 28 -64.04 16.60 -0.50
CA LEU A 28 -62.96 16.62 0.48
C LEU A 28 -62.04 15.38 0.37
N LEU A 29 -62.61 14.22 0.05
CA LEU A 29 -61.84 12.99 -0.17
C LEU A 29 -61.03 13.06 -1.46
N LEU A 30 -61.62 13.56 -2.56
CA LEU A 30 -60.92 13.77 -3.83
C LEU A 30 -59.76 14.75 -3.68
N GLN A 31 -59.97 15.86 -2.97
CA GLN A 31 -58.94 16.86 -2.71
C GLN A 31 -57.77 16.31 -1.86
N LYS A 32 -58.07 15.44 -0.89
CA LYS A 32 -57.03 14.74 -0.11
C LYS A 32 -56.27 13.71 -0.94
N ILE A 33 -56.94 13.02 -1.87
CA ILE A 33 -56.30 12.07 -2.79
C ILE A 33 -55.33 12.81 -3.74
N GLU A 34 -55.72 13.93 -4.34
CA GLU A 34 -54.81 14.74 -5.17
C GLU A 34 -53.60 15.28 -4.38
N GLN A 35 -53.81 15.68 -3.13
CA GLN A 35 -52.71 16.12 -2.26
C GLN A 35 -51.76 14.97 -1.90
N LEU A 36 -52.29 13.76 -1.75
CA LEU A 36 -51.48 12.55 -1.52
C LEU A 36 -50.69 12.18 -2.78
N GLU A 37 -51.31 12.23 -3.96
CA GLU A 37 -50.67 11.93 -5.24
C GLU A 37 -49.50 12.89 -5.50
N LYS A 38 -49.70 14.19 -5.32
CA LYS A 38 -48.62 15.20 -5.41
C LYS A 38 -47.49 14.99 -4.40
N LYS A 39 -47.80 14.48 -3.19
CA LYS A 39 -46.77 14.15 -2.19
C LYS A 39 -46.00 12.89 -2.54
N VAL A 40 -46.66 11.90 -3.15
CA VAL A 40 -46.01 10.68 -3.63
C VAL A 40 -45.06 11.01 -4.77
N ASP A 41 -45.50 11.78 -5.77
CA ASP A 41 -44.65 12.19 -6.90
C ASP A 41 -43.42 12.97 -6.44
N LYS A 42 -43.59 13.89 -5.48
CA LYS A 42 -42.47 14.63 -4.89
C LYS A 42 -41.48 13.70 -4.19
N LYS A 43 -41.98 12.72 -3.44
CA LYS A 43 -41.11 11.74 -2.75
C LYS A 43 -40.41 10.80 -3.72
N ASP A 44 -41.05 10.41 -4.82
CA ASP A 44 -40.42 9.58 -5.85
C ASP A 44 -39.30 10.33 -6.58
N ALA A 45 -39.48 11.64 -6.82
CA ALA A 45 -38.43 12.50 -7.35
C ALA A 45 -37.23 12.62 -6.39
N GLU A 46 -37.49 12.85 -5.09
CA GLU A 46 -36.44 12.87 -4.05
C GLU A 46 -35.71 11.52 -3.95
N ILE A 47 -36.43 10.40 -4.06
CA ILE A 47 -35.83 9.05 -4.04
C ILE A 47 -34.90 8.83 -5.25
N GLU A 48 -35.28 9.28 -6.44
CA GLU A 48 -34.43 9.14 -7.63
C GLU A 48 -33.19 10.04 -7.56
N GLU A 49 -33.28 11.22 -6.97
CA GLU A 49 -32.13 12.08 -6.69
C GLU A 49 -31.17 11.42 -5.69
N LEU A 50 -31.68 10.93 -4.57
CA LEU A 50 -30.90 10.21 -3.55
C LEU A 50 -30.22 8.95 -4.13
N LYS A 51 -30.90 8.20 -5.01
CA LYS A 51 -30.28 7.04 -5.68
C LYS A 51 -29.10 7.44 -6.56
N LYS A 52 -29.15 8.61 -7.22
CA LYS A 52 -28.04 9.13 -8.03
C LYS A 52 -26.86 9.53 -7.14
N GLU A 53 -27.12 10.25 -6.06
CA GLU A 53 -26.08 10.63 -5.09
C GLU A 53 -25.40 9.41 -4.46
N ILE A 54 -26.17 8.40 -4.03
CA ILE A 54 -25.63 7.15 -3.48
C ILE A 54 -24.71 6.45 -4.49
N LYS A 55 -25.08 6.41 -5.78
CA LYS A 55 -24.24 5.81 -6.82
C LYS A 55 -22.93 6.57 -7.03
N VAL A 56 -22.94 7.91 -6.91
CA VAL A 56 -21.73 8.74 -7.00
C VAL A 56 -20.83 8.47 -5.80
N GLN A 57 -21.38 8.53 -4.58
CA GLN A 57 -20.64 8.26 -3.35
C GLN A 57 -20.03 6.85 -3.33
N GLN A 58 -20.76 5.83 -3.80
CA GLN A 58 -20.22 4.46 -3.91
C GLN A 58 -19.03 4.37 -4.87
N LYS A 59 -19.00 5.16 -5.95
CA LYS A 59 -17.86 5.19 -6.87
C LYS A 59 -16.65 5.89 -6.24
N GLU A 60 -16.88 6.97 -5.51
CA GLU A 60 -15.82 7.71 -4.81
C GLU A 60 -15.20 6.87 -3.69
N ILE A 61 -16.03 6.19 -2.88
CA ILE A 61 -15.56 5.26 -1.84
C ILE A 61 -14.71 4.14 -2.44
N LYS A 62 -15.09 3.60 -3.61
CA LYS A 62 -14.29 2.57 -4.30
C LYS A 62 -12.93 3.09 -4.74
N LYS A 63 -12.87 4.29 -5.35
CA LYS A 63 -11.61 4.92 -5.76
C LYS A 63 -10.71 5.20 -4.55
N SER A 64 -11.26 5.81 -3.51
CA SER A 64 -10.53 6.11 -2.27
C SER A 64 -9.99 4.84 -1.61
N ASN A 65 -10.79 3.76 -1.54
CA ASN A 65 -10.32 2.48 -1.01
C ASN A 65 -9.17 1.86 -1.83
N GLU A 66 -9.16 2.03 -3.15
CA GLU A 66 -8.05 1.56 -4.00
C GLU A 66 -6.77 2.37 -3.78
N GLU A 67 -6.89 3.69 -3.63
CA GLU A 67 -5.78 4.59 -3.32
C GLU A 67 -5.18 4.27 -1.95
N VAL A 68 -6.01 4.15 -0.91
CA VAL A 68 -5.59 3.75 0.44
C VAL A 68 -4.89 2.39 0.43
N LYS A 69 -5.41 1.41 -0.33
CA LYS A 69 -4.74 0.10 -0.47
C LYS A 69 -3.37 0.22 -1.13
N LYS A 70 -3.20 1.07 -2.14
CA LYS A 70 -1.91 1.32 -2.79
C LYS A 70 -0.95 2.01 -1.85
N GLU A 71 -1.42 2.99 -1.09
CA GLU A 71 -0.61 3.74 -0.13
C GLU A 71 -0.12 2.83 1.00
N VAL A 72 -1.01 2.03 1.61
CA VAL A 72 -0.66 1.06 2.65
C VAL A 72 0.33 0.02 2.13
N LYS A 73 0.11 -0.53 0.93
CA LYS A 73 1.08 -1.47 0.32
C LYS A 73 2.44 -0.82 0.10
N THR A 74 2.47 0.44 -0.33
CA THR A 74 3.71 1.19 -0.54
C THR A 74 4.42 1.42 0.79
N GLN A 75 3.71 1.84 1.83
CA GLN A 75 4.28 2.03 3.18
C GLN A 75 4.85 0.72 3.74
N LEU A 76 4.14 -0.39 3.61
CA LEU A 76 4.62 -1.72 4.05
C LEU A 76 5.85 -2.18 3.25
N ALA A 77 5.86 -1.96 1.93
CA ALA A 77 7.00 -2.29 1.08
C ALA A 77 8.23 -1.43 1.40
N VAL A 78 8.03 -0.16 1.77
CA VAL A 78 9.07 0.77 2.19
C VAL A 78 9.64 0.40 3.55
N LYS A 79 8.85 -0.16 4.48
CA LYS A 79 9.32 -0.62 5.81
C LYS A 79 10.20 -1.87 5.80
N SER A 80 10.39 -2.53 4.65
CA SER A 80 11.22 -3.72 4.57
C SER A 80 12.71 -3.37 4.52
N CYS A 81 13.50 -3.93 5.42
CA CYS A 81 14.96 -3.73 5.50
C CYS A 81 15.78 -4.56 4.49
N LYS A 82 15.11 -5.41 3.69
CA LYS A 82 15.75 -6.37 2.78
C LYS A 82 15.52 -5.99 1.30
N LYS A 83 15.49 -4.68 1.01
CA LYS A 83 15.17 -4.13 -0.32
C LYS A 83 16.39 -3.55 -1.04
N ILE A 84 17.59 -3.82 -0.53
CA ILE A 84 18.83 -3.68 -1.29
C ILE A 84 19.34 -5.09 -1.59
N LYS A 85 19.56 -5.38 -2.87
CA LYS A 85 20.11 -6.65 -3.32
C LYS A 85 21.54 -6.47 -3.76
N VAL A 86 22.41 -7.40 -3.38
CA VAL A 86 23.75 -7.50 -3.98
C VAL A 86 23.62 -8.26 -5.29
N VAL A 87 23.91 -7.59 -6.41
CA VAL A 87 23.85 -8.18 -7.76
C VAL A 87 25.15 -8.87 -8.11
N ASN A 88 26.26 -8.26 -7.71
CA ASN A 88 27.59 -8.76 -7.99
C ASN A 88 28.56 -8.24 -6.93
N MET A 89 29.56 -9.05 -6.59
CA MET A 89 30.69 -8.66 -5.77
C MET A 89 31.96 -9.23 -6.39
N LYS A 90 32.94 -8.37 -6.62
CA LYS A 90 34.30 -8.75 -6.98
C LYS A 90 35.22 -8.35 -5.84
N TYR A 91 36.19 -9.18 -5.54
CA TYR A 91 37.17 -8.94 -4.50
C TYR A 91 38.55 -9.38 -4.98
N LYS A 92 39.59 -8.65 -4.56
CA LYS A 92 40.99 -9.02 -4.80
C LYS A 92 41.75 -8.87 -3.49
N TYR A 93 42.35 -9.97 -3.04
CA TYR A 93 43.20 -10.00 -1.86
C TYR A 93 44.60 -9.46 -2.19
N HIS A 94 45.17 -8.70 -1.26
CA HIS A 94 46.55 -8.24 -1.31
C HIS A 94 47.27 -8.64 -0.03
N ASP A 95 48.33 -9.42 -0.21
CA ASP A 95 49.19 -9.93 0.86
C ASP A 95 50.35 -8.95 1.10
N GLU A 96 50.03 -7.82 1.70
CA GLU A 96 50.99 -6.79 2.09
C GLU A 96 51.21 -6.81 3.62
N VAL A 97 52.08 -5.92 4.11
CA VAL A 97 52.38 -5.79 5.56
C VAL A 97 51.10 -5.64 6.39
N ILE A 98 50.11 -4.93 5.84
CA ILE A 98 48.74 -4.91 6.36
C ILE A 98 47.85 -5.48 5.25
N PRO A 99 47.38 -6.73 5.36
CA PRO A 99 46.54 -7.32 4.35
C PRO A 99 45.23 -6.55 4.14
N TYR A 100 44.74 -6.51 2.92
CA TYR A 100 43.47 -5.87 2.57
C TYR A 100 42.81 -6.50 1.35
N TYR A 101 41.54 -6.17 1.14
CA TYR A 101 40.79 -6.48 -0.07
C TYR A 101 40.42 -5.21 -0.84
N ASP A 102 40.60 -5.23 -2.16
CA ASP A 102 39.88 -4.31 -3.04
C ASP A 102 38.52 -4.92 -3.37
N ILE A 103 37.46 -4.22 -3.01
CA ILE A 103 36.08 -4.69 -3.16
C ILE A 103 35.35 -3.81 -4.16
N THR A 104 34.68 -4.46 -5.10
CA THR A 104 33.73 -3.84 -6.01
C THR A 104 32.40 -4.54 -5.85
N VAL A 105 31.42 -3.87 -5.23
CA VAL A 105 30.07 -4.40 -5.01
C VAL A 105 29.06 -3.62 -5.84
N THR A 106 28.12 -4.32 -6.45
CA THR A 106 26.99 -3.72 -7.17
C THR A 106 25.72 -3.96 -6.38
N LEU A 107 25.10 -2.88 -5.92
CA LEU A 107 23.88 -2.89 -5.14
C LEU A 107 22.71 -2.44 -6.01
N LYS A 108 21.58 -3.14 -5.91
CA LYS A 108 20.33 -2.84 -6.60
C LYS A 108 19.27 -2.36 -5.62
N ASN A 109 18.58 -1.28 -5.98
CA ASN A 109 17.46 -0.76 -5.22
C ASN A 109 16.15 -1.42 -5.62
N GLU A 110 15.55 -2.15 -4.68
CA GLU A 110 14.22 -2.76 -4.81
C GLU A 110 13.15 -2.03 -3.98
N TYR A 111 13.50 -0.90 -3.35
CA TYR A 111 12.51 0.00 -2.78
C TYR A 111 11.71 0.69 -3.90
N PRO A 112 10.44 1.03 -3.65
CA PRO A 112 9.63 1.77 -4.61
C PRO A 112 10.00 3.27 -4.69
N LYS A 113 11.12 3.69 -4.08
CA LYS A 113 11.57 5.07 -4.00
C LYS A 113 13.06 5.19 -4.35
N LYS A 114 13.44 6.33 -4.94
CA LYS A 114 14.86 6.67 -5.18
C LYS A 114 15.56 6.89 -3.84
N ILE A 115 16.73 6.30 -3.68
CA ILE A 115 17.57 6.46 -2.49
C ILE A 115 18.62 7.53 -2.75
N THR A 116 18.78 8.43 -1.79
CA THR A 116 19.77 9.53 -1.80
C THR A 116 20.90 9.31 -0.82
N TYR A 117 20.68 8.50 0.21
CA TYR A 117 21.70 8.11 1.19
C TYR A 117 21.50 6.66 1.61
N LEU A 118 22.60 5.91 1.74
CA LEU A 118 22.57 4.51 2.14
C LEU A 118 23.64 4.23 3.18
N SER A 119 23.24 3.62 4.29
CA SER A 119 24.14 3.01 5.26
C SER A 119 23.74 1.56 5.56
N GLY A 120 24.72 0.69 5.73
CA GLY A 120 24.49 -0.72 6.01
C GLY A 120 25.74 -1.57 6.00
N ASN A 121 25.57 -2.85 6.33
CA ASN A 121 26.64 -3.83 6.36
C ASN A 121 26.54 -4.76 5.16
N LEU A 122 27.65 -4.92 4.44
CA LEU A 122 27.86 -5.99 3.48
C LEU A 122 28.41 -7.21 4.23
N TYR A 123 27.73 -8.35 4.09
CA TYR A 123 28.18 -9.61 4.66
C TYR A 123 28.48 -10.63 3.56
N VAL A 124 29.47 -11.48 3.83
CA VAL A 124 29.64 -12.75 3.12
C VAL A 124 29.60 -13.88 4.13
N GLU A 125 28.73 -14.84 3.87
CA GLU A 125 28.65 -16.11 4.57
C GLU A 125 29.19 -17.24 3.71
N ASP A 126 29.84 -18.22 4.32
CA ASP A 126 30.20 -19.47 3.65
C ASP A 126 29.01 -20.45 3.56
N LYS A 127 29.28 -21.65 3.04
CA LYS A 127 28.28 -22.73 2.92
C LYS A 127 27.67 -23.16 4.27
N ASP A 128 28.44 -22.99 5.35
CA ASP A 128 28.07 -23.36 6.72
C ASP A 128 27.39 -22.18 7.45
N LYS A 129 27.12 -21.08 6.73
CA LYS A 129 26.51 -19.83 7.21
C LYS A 129 27.36 -19.08 8.23
N VAL A 130 28.67 -19.33 8.24
CA VAL A 130 29.61 -18.57 9.05
C VAL A 130 29.87 -17.25 8.34
N LYS A 131 29.70 -16.13 9.04
CA LYS A 131 30.02 -14.80 8.53
C LYS A 131 31.53 -14.64 8.46
N ILE A 132 32.09 -14.87 7.27
CA ILE A 132 33.52 -14.77 7.01
C ILE A 132 33.94 -13.36 6.60
N PHE A 133 33.01 -12.50 6.19
CA PHE A 133 33.31 -11.13 5.79
C PHE A 133 32.26 -10.15 6.27
N LYS A 134 32.69 -8.97 6.73
CA LYS A 134 31.82 -7.85 7.06
C LYS A 134 32.46 -6.53 6.65
N ASP A 135 31.79 -5.74 5.83
CA ASP A 135 32.18 -4.35 5.56
C ASP A 135 31.05 -3.37 5.78
N PHE A 136 31.38 -2.21 6.32
CA PHE A 136 30.42 -1.13 6.51
C PHE A 136 30.47 -0.15 5.34
N ILE A 137 29.30 0.12 4.76
CA ILE A 137 29.12 1.08 3.67
C ILE A 137 28.21 2.19 4.19
N GLN A 138 28.68 3.43 4.11
CA GLN A 138 27.92 4.63 4.43
C GLN A 138 28.31 5.73 3.45
N ARG A 139 27.35 6.25 2.68
CA ARG A 139 27.57 7.34 1.71
C ARG A 139 26.26 7.89 1.15
N ASP A 140 26.34 9.09 0.61
CA ASP A 140 25.35 9.60 -0.33
C ASP A 140 25.41 8.80 -1.64
N VAL A 141 24.25 8.54 -2.23
CA VAL A 141 24.09 7.76 -3.47
C VAL A 141 23.06 8.40 -4.38
N ASP A 142 23.20 8.23 -5.68
CA ASP A 142 22.09 8.42 -6.62
C ASP A 142 21.62 7.04 -7.10
N LEU A 143 20.65 6.46 -6.40
CA LEU A 143 20.19 5.11 -6.69
C LEU A 143 18.69 5.10 -7.01
N PRO A 144 18.32 5.16 -8.31
CA PRO A 144 16.92 5.21 -8.74
C PRO A 144 16.19 3.88 -8.46
N VAL A 145 14.86 3.91 -8.55
CA VAL A 145 14.00 2.72 -8.37
C VAL A 145 14.38 1.65 -9.38
N GLY A 146 14.71 0.45 -8.90
CA GLY A 146 15.17 -0.66 -9.76
C GLY A 146 16.58 -0.49 -10.31
N GLY A 147 17.24 0.64 -10.04
CA GLY A 147 18.58 0.95 -10.51
C GLY A 147 19.68 0.24 -9.72
N GLU A 148 20.90 0.32 -10.24
CA GLU A 148 22.09 -0.29 -9.66
C GLU A 148 23.18 0.76 -9.45
N ILE A 149 23.95 0.61 -8.37
CA ILE A 149 25.15 1.40 -8.11
C ILE A 149 26.32 0.48 -7.84
N THR A 150 27.47 0.77 -8.46
CA THR A 150 28.72 0.09 -8.17
C THR A 150 29.55 0.90 -7.19
N ILE A 151 29.93 0.25 -6.10
CA ILE A 151 30.73 0.80 -5.02
C ILE A 151 32.09 0.12 -5.07
N LYS A 152 33.15 0.92 -5.16
CA LYS A 152 34.53 0.49 -5.00
C LYS A 152 35.06 0.96 -3.65
N LYS A 153 35.76 0.08 -2.92
CA LYS A 153 36.33 0.39 -1.62
C LYS A 153 37.49 -0.57 -1.32
N THR A 154 38.49 -0.06 -0.62
CA THR A 154 39.53 -0.87 0.01
C THR A 154 39.10 -1.22 1.44
N HIS A 155 39.15 -2.50 1.78
CA HIS A 155 38.75 -3.03 3.07
C HIS A 155 39.95 -3.67 3.76
N GLN A 156 40.39 -3.08 4.87
CA GLN A 156 41.39 -3.69 5.74
C GLN A 156 40.73 -4.81 6.55
N LEU A 157 41.45 -5.93 6.68
CA LEU A 157 40.93 -7.08 7.41
C LEU A 157 40.70 -6.72 8.88
N ASN A 158 39.51 -7.00 9.39
CA ASN A 158 39.14 -6.77 10.80
C ASN A 158 39.18 -8.06 11.63
N SER A 159 39.39 -9.21 10.99
CA SER A 159 39.57 -10.49 11.66
C SER A 159 40.34 -11.49 10.80
N ASP A 160 40.96 -12.47 11.44
CA ASP A 160 41.64 -13.57 10.74
C ASP A 160 40.66 -14.38 9.86
N LEU A 161 39.38 -14.40 10.20
CA LEU A 161 38.33 -15.08 9.42
C LEU A 161 38.14 -14.47 8.03
N GLU A 162 38.36 -13.16 7.89
CA GLU A 162 38.23 -12.46 6.60
C GLU A 162 39.30 -12.87 5.60
N GLN A 163 40.42 -13.39 6.07
CA GLN A 163 41.46 -13.89 5.18
C GLN A 163 40.99 -15.09 4.35
N TYR A 164 40.09 -15.93 4.89
CA TYR A 164 39.60 -17.12 4.19
C TYR A 164 38.73 -16.82 2.97
N LEU A 165 38.22 -15.59 2.82
CA LEU A 165 37.41 -15.20 1.66
C LEU A 165 38.16 -15.41 0.32
N LYS A 166 39.49 -15.26 0.31
CA LYS A 166 40.31 -15.48 -0.90
C LYS A 166 40.39 -16.96 -1.31
N ASP A 167 40.23 -17.87 -0.36
CA ASP A 167 40.41 -19.31 -0.55
C ASP A 167 39.08 -20.04 -0.80
N GLU A 168 37.95 -19.37 -0.53
CA GLU A 168 36.60 -19.93 -0.71
C GLU A 168 36.12 -19.85 -2.16
N LYS A 169 35.34 -20.85 -2.59
CA LYS A 169 34.77 -20.86 -3.95
C LYS A 169 33.58 -19.89 -4.02
N PRO A 170 33.46 -19.06 -5.08
CA PRO A 170 32.36 -18.11 -5.21
C PRO A 170 30.96 -18.74 -5.09
N GLU A 171 30.80 -20.00 -5.54
CA GLU A 171 29.54 -20.75 -5.47
C GLU A 171 29.09 -21.07 -4.04
N ASN A 172 30.03 -21.12 -3.09
CA ASN A 172 29.76 -21.37 -1.68
C ASN A 172 29.45 -20.08 -0.90
N LEU A 173 29.57 -18.91 -1.54
CA LEU A 173 29.41 -17.63 -0.88
C LEU A 173 27.97 -17.13 -0.95
N HIS A 174 27.40 -16.87 0.21
CA HIS A 174 26.15 -16.13 0.32
C HIS A 174 26.43 -14.66 0.65
N ILE A 175 26.19 -13.78 -0.31
CA ILE A 175 26.51 -12.35 -0.21
C ILE A 175 25.23 -11.55 -0.09
N TYR A 176 25.12 -10.71 0.94
CA TYR A 176 23.96 -9.88 1.17
C TYR A 176 24.30 -8.56 1.84
N PHE A 177 23.39 -7.60 1.71
CA PHE A 177 23.52 -6.28 2.31
C PHE A 177 22.39 -6.05 3.30
N GLU A 178 22.73 -5.78 4.55
CA GLU A 178 21.78 -5.37 5.58
C GLU A 178 21.75 -3.85 5.67
N VAL A 179 20.63 -3.26 5.26
CA VAL A 179 20.39 -1.84 5.40
C VAL A 179 20.31 -1.51 6.89
N ILE A 180 21.06 -0.50 7.32
CA ILE A 180 20.90 0.15 8.63
C ILE A 180 20.02 1.39 8.46
N ARG A 181 20.30 2.21 7.45
CA ARG A 181 19.49 3.38 7.10
C ARG A 181 19.47 3.61 5.59
N ALA A 182 18.33 3.99 5.05
CA ALA A 182 18.22 4.53 3.71
C ALA A 182 17.33 5.78 3.71
N ASP A 183 17.84 6.89 3.18
CA ASP A 183 17.06 8.11 3.00
C ASP A 183 16.59 8.18 1.54
N PHE A 184 15.33 8.56 1.36
CA PHE A 184 14.68 8.64 0.07
C PHE A 184 14.60 10.09 -0.42
N ALA A 185 14.52 10.25 -1.74
CA ALA A 185 14.46 11.57 -2.38
C ALA A 185 13.22 12.41 -1.99
N ASP A 186 12.17 11.78 -1.45
CA ASP A 186 10.96 12.45 -0.95
C ASP A 186 11.06 12.91 0.52
N GLY A 187 12.24 12.78 1.12
CA GLY A 187 12.51 13.16 2.51
C GLY A 187 12.10 12.11 3.54
N THR A 188 11.47 11.00 3.13
CA THR A 188 11.23 9.87 4.03
C THR A 188 12.49 9.03 4.22
N ASN A 189 12.56 8.26 5.30
CA ASN A 189 13.66 7.34 5.55
C ASN A 189 13.17 5.99 6.08
N ILE A 190 14.06 5.02 6.05
CA ILE A 190 13.94 3.79 6.81
C ILE A 190 15.18 3.63 7.67
N GLU A 191 14.96 3.26 8.93
CA GLU A 191 16.00 2.82 9.85
C GLU A 191 15.67 1.39 10.30
N CYS A 192 16.67 0.52 10.16
CA CYS A 192 16.59 -0.93 10.33
C CYS A 192 17.57 -1.44 11.40
N GLY A 193 18.45 -0.55 11.88
CA GLY A 193 19.34 -0.84 13.00
C GLY A 193 18.54 -1.15 14.26
N ILE A 194 18.87 -2.26 14.88
CA ILE A 194 18.32 -2.70 16.17
C ILE A 194 18.68 -1.62 17.21
N PHE A 195 17.66 -1.09 17.90
CA PHE A 195 17.83 -0.40 19.19
C PHE A 195 18.16 -1.40 20.29
#